data_AF-A0A914NGQ3-F1
#
_entry.id   AF-A0A914NGQ3-F1
#
_cell.length_a   1.000
_cell.length_b   1.000
_cell.length_c   1.000
_cell.angle_alpha   90.00
_cell.angle_beta   90.00
_cell.angle_gamma   90.00
#
_symmetry.space_group_name_H-M   'P 1'
#
loop_
_entity.id
_entity.type
_entity.pdbx_description
1 polymer ?
#
loop_
_entity_poly.entity_id
_entity_poly.type
_entity_poly.pdbx_seq_one_letter_code
_entity_poly.pdbx_strand_id
1 'polypeptide(L)'
;MAPIPNRPLSIYEDFYNDVIEGIEDNSFRVAHNKKGHVGFTNFANACFCNASLQILLHTKDFSELYQTGGIKQHINEDNNKNSKGRITAWLSAIANFYFFGHYNVINNVEIMEQLLIALAEDVNQVNYPEDFFSIYLIDVIAAATDYEAKKRRNMSSSVNDMFRAVQITILDCPCSLNQKIFEDKVVLKISLNINVTFDDNSNVDLLGCLERHFQTWTANVRCESCSQTTIPAKIYFWRLPPILIIHLGRWTSLGIWFEFKFFVLIKKS
;
A
#
# COMPACT_ATOMS: atom_id res chain seq x y z
N MET A 1 -7.50 15.63 8.69
CA MET A 1 -6.94 16.40 7.55
C MET A 1 -7.88 17.53 7.20
N ALA A 2 -7.36 18.70 6.82
CA ALA A 2 -8.18 19.78 6.26
C ALA A 2 -8.49 19.46 4.79
N PRO A 3 -9.72 19.71 4.31
CA PRO A 3 -10.08 19.56 2.90
C PRO A 3 -9.29 20.54 2.03
N ILE A 4 -9.01 20.14 0.79
CA ILE A 4 -8.49 21.06 -0.23
C ILE A 4 -9.62 22.06 -0.55
N PRO A 5 -9.35 23.38 -0.65
CA PRO A 5 -10.36 24.40 -0.97
C PRO A 5 -11.18 24.01 -2.20
N ASN A 6 -12.50 24.25 -2.18
CA ASN A 6 -13.41 23.92 -3.28
C ASN A 6 -12.88 24.45 -4.62
N ARG A 7 -12.38 23.55 -5.45
CA ARG A 7 -11.87 23.80 -6.80
C ARG A 7 -12.55 22.82 -7.76
N PRO A 8 -12.87 23.22 -9.00
CA PRO A 8 -13.36 22.27 -9.99
C PRO A 8 -12.31 21.18 -10.25
N LEU A 9 -12.73 19.91 -10.15
CA LEU A 9 -11.93 18.72 -10.40
C LEU A 9 -12.21 18.21 -11.82
N SER A 10 -11.86 18.98 -12.85
CA SER A 10 -12.28 18.68 -14.22
C SER A 10 -11.69 17.35 -14.74
N ILE A 11 -10.43 17.05 -14.42
CA ILE A 11 -9.78 15.82 -14.90
C ILE A 11 -10.39 14.59 -14.23
N TYR A 12 -10.66 14.69 -12.93
CA TYR A 12 -11.35 13.66 -12.18
C TYR A 12 -12.76 13.42 -12.72
N GLU A 13 -13.57 14.47 -12.91
CA GLU A 13 -14.98 14.30 -13.32
C GLU A 13 -15.08 13.76 -14.74
N ASP A 14 -14.26 14.24 -15.68
CA ASP A 14 -14.22 13.71 -17.05
C ASP A 14 -13.89 12.22 -17.04
N PHE A 15 -12.79 11.84 -16.37
CA PHE A 15 -12.37 10.43 -16.31
C PHE A 15 -13.33 9.54 -15.52
N TYR A 16 -13.95 10.07 -14.46
CA TYR A 16 -14.99 9.36 -13.72
C TYR A 16 -16.17 9.02 -14.64
N ASN A 17 -16.64 9.98 -15.45
CA ASN A 17 -17.75 9.77 -16.36
C ASN A 17 -17.42 8.76 -17.46
N ASP A 18 -16.21 8.82 -18.03
CA ASP A 18 -15.75 7.84 -19.02
C ASP A 18 -15.78 6.40 -18.45
N VAL A 19 -15.34 6.22 -17.20
CA VAL A 19 -15.37 4.91 -16.53
C VAL A 19 -16.80 4.46 -16.23
N ILE A 20 -17.69 5.38 -15.85
CA ILE A 20 -19.11 5.08 -15.64
C ILE A 20 -19.73 4.54 -16.95
N GLU A 21 -19.58 5.27 -18.05
CA GLU A 21 -20.10 4.89 -19.37
C GLU A 21 -19.56 3.51 -19.78
N GLY A 22 -18.25 3.29 -19.67
CA GLY A 22 -17.63 2.01 -19.97
C GLY A 22 -18.17 0.84 -19.14
N ILE A 23 -18.46 1.04 -17.85
CA ILE A 23 -19.03 -0.02 -17.00
C ILE A 23 -20.48 -0.31 -17.39
N GLU A 24 -21.27 0.72 -17.68
CA GLU A 24 -22.68 0.56 -18.06
C GLU A 24 -22.84 -0.18 -19.39
N ASP A 25 -21.98 0.13 -20.36
CA ASP A 25 -21.99 -0.52 -21.67
C ASP A 25 -21.57 -1.99 -21.62
N ASN A 26 -20.71 -2.35 -20.66
CA ASN A 26 -20.05 -3.66 -20.61
C ASN A 26 -20.52 -4.56 -19.46
N SER A 27 -21.45 -4.12 -18.62
CA SER A 27 -21.92 -4.87 -17.44
C SER A 27 -23.44 -5.04 -17.42
N PHE A 28 -23.90 -6.24 -17.08
CA PHE A 28 -25.34 -6.54 -17.04
C PHE A 28 -25.96 -6.16 -15.69
N ARG A 29 -26.96 -5.27 -15.73
CA ARG A 29 -27.77 -4.91 -14.56
C ARG A 29 -28.69 -6.06 -14.16
N VAL A 30 -28.95 -6.20 -12.87
CA VAL A 30 -29.83 -7.20 -12.27
C VAL A 30 -30.92 -6.52 -11.44
N ALA A 31 -32.07 -7.18 -11.23
CA ALA A 31 -33.17 -6.58 -10.47
C ALA A 31 -32.84 -6.39 -8.98
N HIS A 32 -32.07 -7.32 -8.40
CA HIS A 32 -31.70 -7.30 -7.00
C HIS A 32 -30.24 -7.74 -6.81
N ASN A 33 -29.49 -6.94 -6.05
CA ASN A 33 -28.17 -7.29 -5.55
C ASN A 33 -28.03 -6.71 -4.12
N LYS A 34 -27.29 -7.41 -3.26
CA LYS A 34 -26.99 -6.93 -1.91
C LYS A 34 -25.75 -6.02 -1.97
N LYS A 35 -25.90 -4.77 -1.52
CA LYS A 35 -24.80 -3.78 -1.41
C LYS A 35 -23.47 -4.41 -0.95
N GLY A 36 -22.41 -4.16 -1.71
CA GLY A 36 -21.08 -4.70 -1.45
C GLY A 36 -20.94 -6.22 -1.67
N HIS A 37 -21.83 -6.82 -2.45
CA HIS A 37 -21.76 -8.23 -2.88
C HIS A 37 -21.76 -8.30 -4.41
N VAL A 38 -20.80 -7.59 -5.01
CA VAL A 38 -20.63 -7.50 -6.46
C VAL A 38 -19.30 -8.15 -6.84
N GLY A 39 -19.31 -9.04 -7.82
CA GLY A 39 -18.10 -9.65 -8.38
C GLY A 39 -17.38 -8.73 -9.37
N PHE A 40 -16.16 -9.10 -9.72
CA PHE A 40 -15.40 -8.45 -10.80
C PHE A 40 -15.03 -9.50 -11.85
N THR A 41 -15.19 -9.17 -13.13
CA THR A 41 -14.80 -10.06 -14.22
C THR A 41 -13.29 -10.30 -14.18
N ASN A 42 -12.86 -11.54 -14.35
CA ASN A 42 -11.44 -11.87 -14.41
C ASN A 42 -10.95 -11.74 -15.86
N PHE A 43 -10.34 -10.61 -16.21
CA PHE A 43 -9.68 -10.43 -17.49
C PHE A 43 -8.19 -10.75 -17.36
N ALA A 44 -7.67 -11.70 -18.15
CA ALA A 44 -6.24 -11.96 -18.32
C ALA A 44 -5.40 -11.99 -17.01
N ASN A 45 -5.71 -12.90 -16.09
CA ASN A 45 -5.03 -13.05 -14.77
C ASN A 45 -5.26 -11.92 -13.76
N ALA A 46 -6.31 -11.10 -13.92
CA ALA A 46 -6.69 -10.07 -12.95
C ALA A 46 -7.30 -10.60 -11.64
N CYS A 47 -7.32 -11.91 -11.36
CA CYS A 47 -7.89 -12.43 -10.12
C CYS A 47 -7.20 -11.90 -8.85
N PHE A 48 -5.88 -11.65 -8.90
CA PHE A 48 -5.15 -11.02 -7.78
C PHE A 48 -5.61 -9.57 -7.56
N CYS A 49 -5.91 -8.86 -8.65
CA CYS A 49 -6.43 -7.50 -8.66
C CYS A 49 -7.79 -7.45 -7.98
N ASN A 50 -8.68 -8.32 -8.44
CA ASN A 50 -10.05 -8.40 -7.99
C ASN A 50 -10.09 -8.77 -6.50
N ALA A 51 -9.27 -9.72 -6.05
CA ALA A 51 -9.15 -10.05 -4.64
C ALA A 51 -8.66 -8.85 -3.80
N SER A 52 -7.62 -8.15 -4.25
CA SER A 52 -7.07 -6.98 -3.55
C SER A 52 -8.08 -5.83 -3.47
N LEU A 53 -8.81 -5.59 -4.56
CA LEU A 53 -9.83 -4.56 -4.63
C LEU A 53 -11.02 -4.85 -3.71
N GLN A 54 -11.50 -6.10 -3.68
CA GLN A 54 -12.53 -6.54 -2.74
C GLN A 54 -12.09 -6.30 -1.28
N ILE A 55 -10.84 -6.64 -0.96
CA ILE A 55 -10.24 -6.40 0.37
C ILE A 55 -10.27 -4.90 0.73
N LEU A 56 -9.90 -4.02 -0.21
CA LEU A 56 -9.92 -2.58 0.01
C LEU A 56 -11.34 -2.04 0.18
N LEU A 57 -12.28 -2.44 -0.68
CA LEU A 57 -13.69 -2.02 -0.60
C LEU A 57 -14.38 -2.54 0.67
N HIS A 58 -13.93 -3.64 1.26
CA HIS A 58 -14.43 -4.13 2.55
C HIS A 58 -13.69 -3.53 3.77
N THR A 59 -12.67 -2.69 3.56
CA THR A 59 -11.98 -2.01 4.66
C THR A 59 -12.78 -0.79 5.08
N LYS A 60 -13.43 -0.84 6.26
CA LYS A 60 -14.42 0.16 6.75
C LYS A 60 -14.06 1.61 6.41
N ASP A 61 -12.98 2.12 6.99
CA ASP A 61 -12.61 3.54 6.87
C ASP A 61 -12.30 3.93 5.41
N PHE A 62 -11.80 2.98 4.60
CA PHE A 62 -11.49 3.19 3.19
C PHE A 62 -12.81 3.24 2.40
N SER A 63 -13.69 2.26 2.64
CA SER A 63 -15.00 2.17 2.01
C SER A 63 -15.88 3.38 2.29
N GLU A 64 -15.80 3.96 3.48
CA GLU A 64 -16.58 5.14 3.89
C GLU A 64 -16.14 6.40 3.13
N LEU A 65 -14.84 6.56 2.86
CA LEU A 65 -14.32 7.69 2.06
C LEU A 65 -14.93 7.75 0.66
N TYR A 66 -15.08 6.59 0.01
CA TYR A 66 -15.67 6.52 -1.33
C TYR A 66 -17.20 6.56 -1.30
N GLN A 67 -17.85 5.86 -0.36
CA GLN A 67 -19.32 5.82 -0.28
C GLN A 67 -19.96 7.18 0.03
N THR A 68 -19.26 8.03 0.78
CA THR A 68 -19.75 9.38 1.14
C THR A 68 -19.40 10.44 0.10
N GLY A 69 -18.60 10.10 -0.92
CA GLY A 69 -17.97 11.09 -1.81
C GLY A 69 -16.90 11.95 -1.12
N GLY A 70 -16.60 11.69 0.16
CA GLY A 70 -15.63 12.44 0.95
C GLY A 70 -14.21 12.40 0.36
N ILE A 71 -13.88 11.42 -0.48
CA ILE A 71 -12.58 11.36 -1.16
C ILE A 71 -12.31 12.57 -2.06
N LYS A 72 -13.35 13.16 -2.69
CA LYS A 72 -13.20 14.27 -3.65
C LYS A 72 -12.51 15.49 -3.04
N GLN A 73 -12.76 15.78 -1.75
CA GLN A 73 -12.15 16.91 -1.04
C GLN A 73 -10.64 16.75 -0.78
N HIS A 74 -10.08 15.59 -1.11
CA HIS A 74 -8.67 15.25 -0.89
C HIS A 74 -7.85 15.13 -2.18
N ILE A 75 -8.48 15.28 -3.35
CA ILE A 75 -7.83 15.09 -4.66
C ILE A 75 -7.01 16.33 -5.04
N ASN A 76 -5.76 16.11 -5.44
CA ASN A 76 -4.86 17.18 -5.89
C ASN A 76 -4.49 17.00 -7.38
N GLU A 77 -5.20 17.70 -8.28
CA GLU A 77 -4.94 17.67 -9.72
C GLU A 77 -3.68 18.47 -10.14
N ASP A 78 -3.17 19.34 -9.27
CA ASP A 78 -2.01 20.20 -9.57
C ASP A 78 -0.67 19.50 -9.32
N ASN A 79 -0.68 18.40 -8.57
CA ASN A 79 0.53 17.62 -8.31
C ASN A 79 0.97 16.91 -9.59
N ASN A 80 2.13 17.31 -10.10
CA ASN A 80 2.67 16.83 -11.37
C ASN A 80 3.25 15.41 -11.32
N LYS A 81 3.32 14.79 -10.14
CA LYS A 81 3.84 13.43 -9.94
C LYS A 81 2.75 12.37 -9.79
N ASN A 82 1.47 12.75 -9.66
CA ASN A 82 0.36 11.81 -9.52
C ASN A 82 -0.44 11.63 -10.82
N SER A 83 -1.54 10.88 -10.78
CA SER A 83 -2.39 10.65 -11.96
C SER A 83 -3.38 11.78 -12.26
N LYS A 84 -3.26 12.90 -11.54
CA LYS A 84 -4.20 14.03 -11.52
C LYS A 84 -5.62 13.60 -11.14
N GLY A 85 -5.72 12.65 -10.21
CA GLY A 85 -7.00 12.14 -9.71
C GLY A 85 -7.66 11.07 -10.58
N ARG A 86 -7.06 10.65 -11.70
CA ARG A 86 -7.64 9.63 -12.60
C ARG A 86 -7.81 8.27 -11.91
N ILE A 87 -6.84 7.85 -11.12
CA ILE A 87 -6.91 6.57 -10.40
C ILE A 87 -7.97 6.64 -9.30
N THR A 88 -8.06 7.77 -8.62
CA THR A 88 -9.12 8.02 -7.63
C THR A 88 -10.51 8.10 -8.28
N ALA A 89 -10.62 8.68 -9.48
CA ALA A 89 -11.85 8.71 -10.28
C ALA A 89 -12.30 7.30 -10.67
N TRP A 90 -11.40 6.50 -11.24
CA TRP A 90 -11.67 5.10 -11.57
C TRP A 90 -12.19 4.32 -10.37
N LEU A 91 -11.49 4.39 -9.22
CA LEU A 91 -11.91 3.66 -8.03
C LEU A 91 -13.23 4.17 -7.48
N SER A 92 -13.50 5.48 -7.57
CA SER A 92 -14.77 6.06 -7.15
C SER A 92 -15.93 5.57 -8.01
N ALA A 93 -15.73 5.47 -9.32
CA ALA A 93 -16.72 4.91 -10.25
C ALA A 93 -16.99 3.43 -9.92
N ILE A 94 -15.92 2.64 -9.74
CA ILE A 94 -16.03 1.23 -9.32
C ILE A 94 -16.78 1.10 -7.99
N ALA A 95 -16.42 1.90 -6.98
CA ALA A 95 -17.05 1.89 -5.67
C ALA A 95 -18.54 2.26 -5.77
N ASN A 96 -18.91 3.23 -6.63
CA ASN A 96 -20.29 3.61 -6.85
C ASN A 96 -21.13 2.40 -7.32
N PHE A 97 -20.68 1.69 -8.35
CA PHE A 97 -21.38 0.49 -8.82
C PHE A 97 -21.36 -0.65 -7.81
N TYR A 98 -20.24 -0.83 -7.10
CA TYR A 98 -20.07 -1.89 -6.12
C TYR A 98 -20.99 -1.74 -4.91
N PHE A 99 -21.23 -0.50 -4.46
CA PHE A 99 -22.03 -0.21 -3.26
C PHE A 99 -23.47 0.17 -3.55
N PHE A 100 -23.75 0.80 -4.68
CA PHE A 100 -25.05 1.39 -4.98
C PHE A 100 -25.63 0.92 -6.32
N GLY A 101 -24.83 0.28 -7.17
CA GLY A 101 -25.28 -0.29 -8.42
C GLY A 101 -26.07 -1.57 -8.23
N HIS A 102 -26.85 -1.92 -9.25
CA HIS A 102 -27.59 -3.17 -9.32
C HIS A 102 -26.89 -4.15 -10.26
N TYR A 103 -25.72 -4.65 -9.86
CA TYR A 103 -24.88 -5.53 -10.67
C TYR A 103 -24.45 -6.75 -9.85
N ASN A 104 -24.45 -7.93 -10.45
CA ASN A 104 -23.84 -9.11 -9.82
C ASN A 104 -22.34 -9.19 -10.11
N VAL A 105 -21.90 -8.68 -11.26
CA VAL A 105 -20.51 -8.66 -11.71
C VAL A 105 -20.29 -7.37 -12.50
N ILE A 106 -19.17 -6.67 -12.24
CA ILE A 106 -18.71 -5.51 -13.00
C ILE A 106 -17.51 -5.92 -13.86
N ASN A 107 -17.51 -5.50 -15.13
CA ASN A 107 -16.35 -5.69 -16.00
C ASN A 107 -15.33 -4.55 -15.79
N ASN A 108 -14.21 -4.84 -15.12
CA ASN A 108 -13.14 -3.88 -14.84
C ASN A 108 -11.89 -4.17 -15.69
N VAL A 109 -11.78 -3.51 -16.84
CA VAL A 109 -10.59 -3.59 -17.68
C VAL A 109 -9.74 -2.35 -17.44
N GLU A 110 -9.06 -2.22 -16.28
CA GLU A 110 -7.86 -1.37 -16.14
C GLU A 110 -7.25 -1.34 -14.74
N ILE A 111 -5.91 -1.17 -14.74
CA ILE A 111 -4.97 -0.82 -13.65
C ILE A 111 -4.80 -1.87 -12.54
N MET A 112 -3.61 -2.50 -12.45
CA MET A 112 -3.11 -3.05 -11.18
C MET A 112 -1.63 -3.44 -11.14
N GLU A 113 -0.91 -2.77 -10.22
CA GLU A 113 0.01 -3.37 -9.23
C GLU A 113 0.39 -2.32 -8.16
N GLN A 114 0.32 -1.04 -8.53
CA GLN A 114 0.68 0.13 -7.69
C GLN A 114 -0.54 0.87 -7.13
N LEU A 115 -1.73 0.26 -7.11
CA LEU A 115 -2.99 0.99 -6.85
C LEU A 115 -2.98 1.77 -5.53
N LEU A 116 -2.53 1.19 -4.43
CA LEU A 116 -2.48 1.90 -3.15
C LEU A 116 -1.49 3.06 -3.12
N ILE A 117 -0.34 2.90 -3.77
CA ILE A 117 0.68 3.95 -3.87
C ILE A 117 0.12 5.08 -4.73
N ALA A 118 -0.45 4.73 -5.89
CA ALA A 118 -1.00 5.70 -6.81
C ALA A 118 -2.24 6.44 -6.25
N LEU A 119 -3.09 5.75 -5.48
CA LEU A 119 -4.18 6.40 -4.72
C LEU A 119 -3.64 7.34 -3.65
N ALA A 120 -2.59 6.93 -2.92
CA ALA A 120 -1.96 7.78 -1.92
C ALA A 120 -1.33 9.03 -2.55
N GLU A 121 -0.77 8.91 -3.76
CA GLU A 121 -0.20 10.01 -4.56
C GLU A 121 -1.29 10.97 -5.09
N ASP A 122 -2.41 10.45 -5.58
CA ASP A 122 -3.54 11.25 -6.07
C ASP A 122 -4.14 12.16 -5.01
N VAL A 123 -4.21 11.66 -3.78
CA VAL A 123 -4.77 12.40 -2.63
C VAL A 123 -3.68 13.06 -1.77
N ASN A 124 -2.47 13.19 -2.31
CA ASN A 124 -1.39 13.91 -1.64
C ASN A 124 -1.58 15.42 -1.78
N GLN A 125 -1.73 16.09 -0.64
CA GLN A 125 -1.96 17.54 -0.56
C GLN A 125 -0.69 18.37 -0.80
N VAL A 126 0.47 17.73 -0.96
CA VAL A 126 1.74 18.40 -1.30
C VAL A 126 1.95 18.37 -2.81
N ASN A 127 2.23 19.52 -3.42
CA ASN A 127 2.35 19.67 -4.87
C ASN A 127 3.66 19.09 -5.44
N TYR A 128 4.71 19.03 -4.63
CA TYR A 128 6.03 18.52 -5.01
C TYR A 128 6.53 17.50 -3.98
N PRO A 129 5.94 16.29 -3.93
CA PRO A 129 6.37 15.28 -2.98
C PRO A 129 7.76 14.74 -3.34
N GLU A 130 8.54 14.36 -2.33
CA GLU A 130 9.87 13.76 -2.48
C GLU A 130 9.87 12.32 -1.96
N ASP A 131 10.65 11.43 -2.58
CA ASP A 131 10.83 10.06 -2.09
C ASP A 131 11.43 10.10 -0.68
N PHE A 132 10.75 9.44 0.26
CA PHE A 132 10.95 9.73 1.68
C PHE A 132 11.71 8.61 2.40
N PHE A 133 13.04 8.65 2.31
CA PHE A 133 13.94 7.88 3.17
C PHE A 133 14.99 8.81 3.80
N SER A 134 15.50 8.46 4.97
CA SER A 134 16.55 9.27 5.62
C SER A 134 17.48 8.42 6.48
N ILE A 135 18.77 8.72 6.37
CA ILE A 135 19.84 8.10 7.14
C ILE A 135 20.27 9.07 8.25
N TYR A 136 20.37 8.56 9.46
CA TYR A 136 20.69 9.34 10.66
C TYR A 136 21.87 8.73 11.42
N LEU A 137 22.74 9.60 11.92
CA LEU A 137 23.85 9.25 12.82
C LEU A 137 23.57 9.69 14.28
N ILE A 138 22.49 10.43 14.51
CA ILE A 138 22.05 10.91 15.84
C ILE A 138 21.28 9.82 16.60
N ASP A 139 20.80 10.13 17.81
CA ASP A 139 19.97 9.21 18.58
C ASP A 139 18.63 8.94 17.89
N VAL A 140 18.01 7.80 18.24
CA VAL A 140 16.81 7.31 17.56
C VAL A 140 15.58 8.22 17.77
N ILE A 141 15.47 8.90 18.90
CA ILE A 141 14.32 9.77 19.20
C ILE A 141 14.41 11.06 18.40
N ALA A 142 15.59 11.68 18.34
CA ALA A 142 15.81 12.86 17.53
C ALA A 142 15.67 12.55 16.03
N ALA A 143 16.20 11.42 15.57
CA ALA A 143 16.03 10.94 14.20
C ALA A 143 14.55 10.77 13.83
N ALA A 144 13.78 10.09 14.68
CA ALA A 144 12.35 9.90 14.46
C ALA A 144 11.56 11.21 14.46
N THR A 145 11.90 12.14 15.35
CA THR A 145 11.23 13.45 15.43
C THR A 145 11.47 14.26 14.16
N ASP A 146 12.71 14.30 13.67
CA ASP A 146 13.04 14.95 12.40
C ASP A 146 12.35 14.26 11.22
N TYR A 147 12.36 12.93 11.17
CA TYR A 147 11.73 12.15 10.11
C TYR A 147 10.23 12.45 10.00
N GLU A 148 9.51 12.42 11.12
CA GLU A 148 8.07 12.75 11.16
C GLU A 148 7.80 14.22 10.79
N ALA A 149 8.66 15.16 11.21
CA ALA A 149 8.52 16.57 10.87
C ALA A 149 8.74 16.85 9.37
N LYS A 150 9.72 16.18 8.75
CA LYS A 150 9.96 16.23 7.30
C LYS A 150 8.81 15.58 6.51
N LYS A 151 8.29 14.42 6.95
CA LYS A 151 7.13 13.78 6.31
C LYS A 151 5.94 14.71 6.27
N ARG A 152 5.56 15.34 7.40
CA ARG A 152 4.39 16.24 7.45
C ARG A 152 4.50 17.42 6.47
N ARG A 153 5.72 17.86 6.17
CA ARG A 153 5.98 18.93 5.20
C ARG A 153 5.92 18.44 3.76
N ASN A 154 6.34 17.20 3.51
CA ASN A 154 6.58 16.69 2.16
C ASN A 154 5.50 15.72 1.66
N MET A 155 4.70 15.11 2.54
CA MET A 155 3.66 14.13 2.20
C MET A 155 2.47 14.18 3.17
N SER A 156 1.27 14.40 2.62
CA SER A 156 0.02 14.45 3.39
C SER A 156 -1.11 13.82 2.57
N SER A 157 -1.47 12.56 2.87
CA SER A 157 -2.54 11.81 2.19
C SER A 157 -3.35 10.95 3.17
N SER A 158 -4.68 10.99 3.05
CA SER A 158 -5.60 10.24 3.91
C SER A 158 -5.45 8.73 3.74
N VAL A 159 -5.19 8.28 2.51
CA VAL A 159 -4.91 6.87 2.19
C VAL A 159 -3.58 6.43 2.81
N ASN A 160 -2.54 7.25 2.71
CA ASN A 160 -1.25 6.92 3.33
C ASN A 160 -1.40 6.78 4.86
N ASP A 161 -2.12 7.69 5.52
CA ASP A 161 -2.31 7.65 6.98
C ASP A 161 -3.00 6.36 7.49
N MET A 162 -3.77 5.68 6.63
CA MET A 162 -4.44 4.41 6.96
C MET A 162 -3.53 3.18 6.93
N PHE A 163 -2.58 3.14 5.98
CA PHE A 163 -1.79 1.94 5.67
C PHE A 163 -0.29 2.09 5.97
N ARG A 164 0.19 3.32 6.27
CA ARG A 164 1.59 3.63 6.53
C ARG A 164 2.11 3.05 7.84
N ALA A 165 3.03 2.09 7.70
CA ALA A 165 4.02 1.78 8.71
C ALA A 165 5.27 2.65 8.53
N VAL A 166 5.98 2.92 9.62
CA VAL A 166 7.34 3.47 9.59
C VAL A 166 8.28 2.39 10.07
N GLN A 167 9.21 2.01 9.20
CA GLN A 167 10.25 1.04 9.49
C GLN A 167 11.54 1.77 9.84
N ILE A 168 12.27 1.24 10.82
CA ILE A 168 13.65 1.63 11.09
C ILE A 168 14.57 0.43 10.87
N THR A 169 15.61 0.62 10.07
CA THR A 169 16.75 -0.30 9.96
C THR A 169 17.91 0.27 10.74
N ILE A 170 18.44 -0.47 11.71
CA ILE A 170 19.62 -0.11 12.47
C ILE A 170 20.79 -0.95 11.95
N LEU A 171 21.82 -0.26 11.47
CA LEU A 171 23.12 -0.85 11.16
C LEU A 171 24.03 -0.65 12.37
N ASP A 172 24.25 -1.73 13.12
CA ASP A 172 24.99 -1.74 14.38
C ASP A 172 26.42 -2.20 14.10
N CYS A 173 27.24 -1.27 13.63
CA CYS A 173 28.63 -1.57 13.33
C CYS A 173 29.38 -1.86 14.65
N PRO A 174 30.36 -2.78 14.67
CA PRO A 174 31.19 -2.96 15.86
C PRO A 174 32.05 -1.74 16.23
N CYS A 175 32.26 -0.82 15.29
CA CYS A 175 32.80 0.50 15.60
C CYS A 175 31.65 1.41 16.08
N SER A 176 31.93 2.49 16.82
CA SER A 176 30.89 3.36 17.40
C SER A 176 29.95 4.08 16.41
N LEU A 177 30.04 3.81 15.10
CA LEU A 177 29.16 4.35 14.06
C LEU A 177 27.91 3.48 13.88
N ASN A 178 26.80 3.93 14.45
CA ASN A 178 25.49 3.29 14.31
C ASN A 178 24.55 4.09 13.42
N GLN A 179 24.30 3.58 12.22
CA GLN A 179 23.40 4.23 11.25
C GLN A 179 21.95 3.77 11.49
N LYS A 180 21.03 4.72 11.39
CA LYS A 180 19.59 4.51 11.54
C LYS A 180 18.91 4.97 10.27
N ILE A 181 18.21 4.08 9.60
CA ILE A 181 17.56 4.34 8.31
C ILE A 181 16.06 4.27 8.54
N PHE A 182 15.36 5.37 8.30
CA PHE A 182 13.90 5.44 8.40
C PHE A 182 13.27 5.40 7.01
N GLU A 183 12.25 4.56 6.86
CA GLU A 183 11.53 4.36 5.60
C GLU A 183 10.02 4.16 5.85
N ASP A 184 9.20 4.77 5.00
CA ASP A 184 7.76 4.51 4.96
C ASP A 184 7.48 3.18 4.25
N LYS A 185 6.55 2.39 4.79
CA LYS A 185 6.09 1.13 4.21
C LYS A 185 4.56 1.09 4.18
N VAL A 186 3.98 0.97 2.99
CA VAL A 186 2.53 0.73 2.80
C VAL A 186 2.20 -0.76 2.86
N VAL A 187 3.13 -1.61 2.41
CA VAL A 187 2.98 -3.07 2.41
C VAL A 187 4.21 -3.70 3.06
N LEU A 188 4.00 -4.53 4.07
CA LEU A 188 5.04 -5.35 4.69
C LEU A 188 5.22 -6.64 3.89
N LYS A 189 6.34 -6.78 3.19
CA LYS A 189 6.67 -8.01 2.45
C LYS A 189 7.45 -8.97 3.35
N ILE A 190 6.85 -10.11 3.67
CA ILE A 190 7.46 -11.17 4.48
C ILE A 190 7.73 -12.38 3.60
N SER A 191 8.96 -12.88 3.62
CA SER A 191 9.31 -14.12 2.93
C SER A 191 8.85 -15.34 3.73
N LEU A 192 8.01 -16.16 3.12
CA LEU A 192 7.76 -17.54 3.54
C LEU A 192 8.96 -18.35 3.05
N ASN A 193 9.91 -18.61 3.94
CA ASN A 193 11.01 -19.53 3.64
C ASN A 193 10.46 -20.95 3.76
N ILE A 194 9.74 -21.39 2.72
CA ILE A 194 9.18 -22.74 2.65
C ILE A 194 10.29 -23.62 2.08
N ASN A 195 10.83 -24.50 2.91
CA ASN A 195 11.58 -25.64 2.39
C ASN A 195 10.55 -26.55 1.73
N VAL A 196 10.33 -26.36 0.43
CA VAL A 196 9.45 -27.23 -0.35
C VAL A 196 10.17 -28.56 -0.56
N THR A 197 10.11 -29.43 0.44
CA THR A 197 10.12 -30.87 0.17
C THR A 197 8.71 -31.19 -0.29
N PHE A 198 8.57 -31.78 -1.48
CA PHE A 198 7.30 -32.03 -2.17
C PHE A 198 6.34 -32.97 -1.42
N ASP A 199 6.64 -33.38 -0.18
CA ASP A 199 5.92 -34.39 0.59
C ASP A 199 5.28 -33.91 1.90
N ASP A 200 5.46 -32.65 2.34
CA ASP A 200 4.92 -32.25 3.65
C ASP A 200 3.89 -31.11 3.58
N ASN A 201 2.72 -31.39 4.18
CA ASN A 201 1.76 -30.41 4.74
C ASN A 201 2.43 -29.60 5.88
N SER A 202 3.58 -28.99 5.60
CA SER A 202 4.31 -28.17 6.56
C SER A 202 3.54 -26.87 6.76
N ASN A 203 2.72 -26.85 7.81
CA ASN A 203 2.05 -25.64 8.25
C ASN A 203 3.11 -24.61 8.65
N VAL A 204 3.10 -23.45 8.00
CA VAL A 204 3.96 -22.32 8.34
C VAL A 204 3.16 -21.31 9.14
N ASP A 205 3.60 -21.07 10.37
CA ASP A 205 2.98 -20.09 11.25
C ASP A 205 3.41 -18.65 10.90
N LEU A 206 2.44 -17.72 10.96
CA LEU A 206 2.65 -16.32 10.63
C LEU A 206 3.56 -15.62 11.66
N LEU A 207 3.42 -15.95 12.95
CA LEU A 207 4.26 -15.35 13.98
C LEU A 207 5.72 -15.77 13.78
N GLY A 208 5.98 -17.06 13.51
CA GLY A 208 7.31 -17.53 13.17
C GLY A 208 7.91 -16.86 11.91
N CYS A 209 7.06 -16.51 10.93
CA CYS A 209 7.49 -15.73 9.77
C CYS A 209 7.85 -14.27 10.12
N LEU A 210 7.08 -13.63 10.99
CA LEU A 210 7.37 -12.28 11.50
C LEU A 210 8.66 -12.28 12.32
N GLU A 211 8.85 -13.23 13.23
CA GLU A 211 10.06 -13.35 14.06
C GLU A 211 11.32 -13.46 13.20
N ARG A 212 11.27 -14.28 12.14
CA ARG A 212 12.35 -14.39 11.17
C ARG A 212 12.59 -13.10 10.39
N HIS A 213 11.52 -12.41 9.99
CA HIS A 213 11.64 -11.15 9.25
C HIS A 213 12.35 -10.05 10.06
N PHE A 214 12.16 -10.00 11.37
CA PHE A 214 12.79 -9.03 12.26
C PHE A 214 14.06 -9.55 12.95
N GLN A 215 14.57 -10.72 12.56
CA GLN A 215 15.83 -11.25 13.06
C GLN A 215 17.02 -10.42 12.53
N THR A 216 18.08 -10.32 13.33
CA THR A 216 19.33 -9.70 12.89
C THR A 216 19.90 -10.46 11.69
N TRP A 217 20.32 -9.74 10.66
CA TRP A 217 21.05 -10.30 9.53
C TRP A 217 22.37 -9.57 9.32
N THR A 218 23.22 -10.11 8.46
CA THR A 218 24.50 -9.49 8.08
C THR A 218 24.31 -8.73 6.77
N ALA A 219 24.36 -7.39 6.83
CA ALA A 219 24.26 -6.54 5.66
C ALA A 219 25.63 -6.40 4.98
N ASN A 220 25.67 -6.58 3.66
CA ASN A 220 26.87 -6.36 2.84
C ASN A 220 27.03 -4.86 2.52
N VAL A 221 27.35 -4.07 3.55
CA VAL A 221 27.54 -2.63 3.48
C VAL A 221 28.89 -2.28 4.08
N ARG A 222 29.66 -1.46 3.37
CA ARG A 222 30.93 -0.95 3.86
C ARG A 222 30.68 0.17 4.87
N CYS A 223 31.27 0.06 6.05
CA CYS A 223 31.21 1.13 7.03
C CYS A 223 32.00 2.37 6.56
N GLU A 224 31.47 3.55 6.80
CA GLU A 224 32.13 4.81 6.44
C GLU A 224 33.28 5.17 7.40
N SER A 225 33.20 4.71 8.65
CA SER A 225 34.21 5.00 9.68
C SER A 225 35.26 3.91 9.83
N CYS A 226 35.01 2.68 9.39
CA CYS A 226 35.96 1.58 9.53
C CYS A 226 35.99 0.70 8.28
N SER A 227 37.00 -0.18 8.19
CA SER A 227 37.19 -1.06 7.02
C SER A 227 36.26 -2.28 6.98
N GLN A 228 35.26 -2.35 7.86
CA GLN A 228 34.29 -3.44 7.83
C GLN A 228 33.45 -3.37 6.55
N THR A 229 33.28 -4.52 5.89
CA THR A 229 32.49 -4.67 4.67
C THR A 229 31.15 -5.37 4.92
N THR A 230 30.96 -5.85 6.15
CA THR A 230 29.72 -6.45 6.61
C THR A 230 29.34 -5.86 7.97
N ILE A 231 28.06 -5.53 8.13
CA ILE A 231 27.54 -4.87 9.34
C ILE A 231 26.28 -5.62 9.81
N PRO A 232 26.20 -6.00 11.10
CA PRO A 232 24.96 -6.49 11.70
C PRO A 232 23.83 -5.46 11.52
N ALA A 233 22.69 -5.93 11.02
CA ALA A 233 21.55 -5.10 10.73
C ALA A 233 20.29 -5.70 11.31
N LYS A 234 19.39 -4.84 11.81
CA LYS A 234 18.10 -5.28 12.34
C LYS A 234 17.00 -4.26 12.01
N ILE A 235 15.82 -4.78 11.71
CA ILE A 235 14.64 -3.98 11.39
C ILE A 235 13.72 -3.94 12.60
N TYR A 236 13.04 -2.81 12.77
CA TYR A 236 11.96 -2.61 13.71
C TYR A 236 10.83 -1.79 13.09
N PHE A 237 9.63 -1.90 13.67
CA PHE A 237 8.60 -0.89 13.47
C PHE A 237 8.81 0.28 14.41
N TRP A 238 9.00 1.46 13.85
CA TRP A 238 8.89 2.71 14.59
C TRP A 238 7.42 3.10 14.81
N ARG A 239 6.60 2.91 13.78
CA ARG A 239 5.15 3.15 13.80
C ARG A 239 4.42 2.05 13.06
N LEU A 240 3.33 1.55 13.65
CA LEU A 240 2.39 0.67 12.97
C LEU A 240 1.19 1.46 12.41
N PRO A 241 0.66 1.07 11.25
CA PRO A 241 -0.56 1.64 10.72
C PRO A 241 -1.79 1.13 11.49
N PRO A 242 -2.93 1.84 11.39
CA PRO A 242 -4.23 1.29 11.78
C PRO A 242 -4.57 -0.02 11.06
N ILE A 243 -4.21 -0.11 9.78
CA ILE A 243 -4.42 -1.30 8.93
C ILE A 243 -3.08 -1.71 8.33
N LEU A 244 -2.54 -2.85 8.78
CA LEU A 244 -1.30 -3.40 8.25
C LEU A 244 -1.60 -4.40 7.12
N ILE A 245 -0.97 -4.18 5.97
CA ILE A 245 -1.00 -5.13 4.85
C ILE A 245 0.26 -5.97 4.89
N ILE A 246 0.11 -7.27 5.06
CA ILE A 246 1.21 -8.24 5.00
C ILE A 246 1.12 -9.01 3.69
N HIS A 247 2.15 -8.90 2.87
CA HIS A 247 2.35 -9.70 1.68
C HIS A 247 3.27 -10.88 1.97
N LEU A 248 2.76 -12.10 1.81
CA LEU A 248 3.52 -13.33 2.04
C LEU A 248 4.18 -13.81 0.75
N GLY A 249 5.47 -13.49 0.57
CA GLY A 249 6.25 -13.93 -0.58
C GLY A 249 6.64 -15.41 -0.46
N ARG A 250 6.12 -16.26 -1.35
CA ARG A 250 6.48 -17.68 -1.44
C ARG A 250 7.67 -17.85 -2.39
N TRP A 251 8.88 -17.85 -1.85
CA TRP A 251 10.09 -18.05 -2.62
C TRP A 251 10.54 -19.50 -2.52
N THR A 252 10.92 -20.11 -3.65
CA THR A 252 11.64 -21.39 -3.63
C THR A 252 13.08 -21.16 -4.03
N SER A 253 14.01 -21.83 -3.34
CA SER A 253 15.45 -21.80 -3.63
C SER A 253 15.82 -22.40 -5.00
N LEU A 254 14.85 -22.98 -5.71
CA LEU A 254 15.00 -23.55 -7.06
C LEU A 254 14.92 -22.49 -8.18
N GLY A 255 14.72 -21.20 -7.85
CA GLY A 255 14.61 -20.14 -8.85
C GLY A 255 13.34 -20.22 -9.70
N ILE A 256 12.39 -21.08 -9.33
CA ILE A 256 11.08 -21.20 -9.98
C ILE A 256 10.15 -20.19 -9.32
N TRP A 257 9.73 -19.21 -10.11
CA TRP A 257 8.84 -18.13 -9.70
C TRP A 257 7.40 -18.62 -9.66
N PHE A 258 6.88 -18.84 -8.44
CA PHE A 258 5.44 -18.92 -8.23
C PHE A 258 5.04 -17.77 -7.30
N GLU A 259 4.74 -16.61 -7.88
CA GLU A 259 4.25 -15.48 -7.11
C GLU A 259 2.78 -15.71 -6.74
N PHE A 260 2.54 -16.43 -5.65
CA PHE A 260 1.22 -16.46 -5.03
C PHE A 260 1.10 -15.28 -4.07
N LYS A 261 0.46 -14.20 -4.53
CA LYS A 261 0.22 -12.99 -3.71
C LYS A 261 -0.91 -13.26 -2.72
N PHE A 262 -0.56 -13.42 -1.45
CA PHE A 262 -1.52 -13.43 -0.35
C PHE A 262 -1.38 -12.14 0.45
N PHE A 263 -2.48 -11.41 0.60
CA PHE A 263 -2.57 -10.22 1.45
C PHE A 263 -3.31 -10.56 2.73
N VAL A 264 -2.67 -10.34 3.88
CA VAL A 264 -3.33 -10.39 5.18
C VAL A 264 -3.51 -8.96 5.66
N LEU A 265 -4.75 -8.58 5.97
CA LEU A 265 -5.05 -7.33 6.66
C LEU A 265 -5.12 -7.57 8.16
N ILE A 266 -4.31 -6.82 8.92
CA ILE A 266 -4.38 -6.81 10.38
C ILE A 266 -4.83 -5.41 10.80
N LYS A 267 -6.02 -5.32 11.38
CA LYS A 267 -6.52 -4.08 11.99
C LYS A 267 -6.03 -4.02 13.44
N LYS A 268 -5.40 -2.91 13.82
CA LYS A 268 -5.07 -2.64 15.22
C LYS A 268 -6.37 -2.39 15.99
N SER A 269 -6.65 -3.22 17.00
CA SER A 269 -7.78 -3.06 17.93
C SER A 269 -7.63 -1.84 18.81
#